data_AF-A0A9X8HB57-F1
#
_entry.id   AF-A0A9X8HB57-F1
#
_cell.length_a   1.000
_cell.length_b   1.000
_cell.length_c   1.000
_cell.angle_alpha   90.00
_cell.angle_beta   90.00
_cell.angle_gamma   90.00
#
_symmetry.space_group_name_H-M   'P 1'
#
loop_
_entity.id
_entity.type
_entity.pdbx_description
1 polymer ?
#
loop_
_entity_poly.entity_id
_entity_poly.type
_entity_poly.pdbx_seq_one_letter_code
_entity_poly.pdbx_strand_id
1 'polypeptide(L)'
;ILVIGIGDRGGTMSTYEKTLIPPLNFSMVDSGVYRSGFPNKKNHAFLQQLGLRSVLYLCHQEHRPENIVFFEENNIQIFQCPIDGNKVFLLPSIFLRPKSCDHRTGCVVGCLRKVQYWSLTSIIDEYCRFAGPRMRLLDQQFIEFFSPVIDYDASHAPRWLY
;
A
#
# COMPACT_ATOMS: atom_id res chain seq x y z
N ILE A 1 0.75 4.61 -1.33
CA ILE A 1 0.30 4.48 0.07
C ILE A 1 -0.25 3.09 0.20
N LEU A 2 0.20 2.34 1.21
CA LEU A 2 -0.43 1.09 1.57
C LEU A 2 -1.41 1.40 2.69
N VAL A 3 -2.68 1.08 2.49
CA VAL A 3 -3.76 1.36 3.43
C VAL A 3 -4.16 0.03 4.05
N ILE A 4 -3.95 -0.12 5.36
CA ILE A 4 -4.21 -1.39 6.06
C ILE A 4 -5.44 -1.20 6.94
N GLY A 5 -6.57 -1.76 6.53
CA GLY A 5 -7.82 -1.68 7.27
C GLY A 5 -8.39 -3.07 7.47
N ILE A 6 -8.54 -3.53 8.70
CA ILE A 6 -9.24 -4.79 8.98
C ILE A 6 -10.73 -4.58 8.66
N GLY A 7 -11.10 -4.83 7.41
CA GLY A 7 -12.46 -4.70 6.91
C GLY A 7 -13.31 -5.86 7.40
N ASP A 8 -13.81 -5.76 8.64
CA ASP A 8 -14.83 -6.68 9.15
C ASP A 8 -15.91 -5.92 9.94
N ARG A 9 -16.40 -4.83 9.36
CA ARG A 9 -17.64 -4.19 9.81
C ARG A 9 -18.57 -4.03 8.62
N GLY A 10 -19.57 -4.92 8.55
CA GLY A 10 -20.78 -4.67 7.79
C GLY A 10 -21.44 -3.40 8.31
N GLY A 11 -21.21 -2.29 7.63
CA GLY A 11 -21.85 -1.01 7.92
C GLY A 11 -23.27 -1.03 7.35
N THR A 12 -24.26 -0.85 8.23
CA THR A 12 -25.65 -0.59 7.90
C THR A 12 -25.76 0.60 6.94
N MET A 13 -26.31 0.36 5.74
CA MET A 13 -26.65 1.38 4.76
C MET A 13 -27.62 2.40 5.37
N SER A 14 -27.15 3.62 5.61
CA SER A 14 -28.01 4.79 5.76
C SER A 14 -28.05 5.53 4.43
N THR A 15 -29.27 5.65 3.91
CA THR A 15 -29.70 6.40 2.73
C THR A 15 -29.15 7.82 2.69
N TYR A 16 -28.46 8.17 1.59
CA TYR A 16 -28.52 9.40 0.76
C TYR A 16 -27.25 9.46 -0.11
N GLU A 17 -27.42 9.60 -1.43
CA GLU A 17 -26.42 9.49 -2.50
C GLU A 17 -25.21 10.43 -2.32
N LYS A 18 -24.15 9.97 -1.64
CA LYS A 18 -22.85 10.62 -1.72
C LYS A 18 -21.99 9.82 -2.69
N THR A 19 -21.66 10.40 -3.85
CA THR A 19 -20.76 9.76 -4.82
C THR A 19 -19.44 9.41 -4.13
N LEU A 20 -19.17 8.11 -4.05
CA LEU A 20 -17.94 7.61 -3.44
C LEU A 20 -16.87 7.57 -4.52
N ILE A 21 -15.81 8.35 -4.32
CA ILE A 21 -14.72 8.44 -5.29
C ILE A 21 -13.50 7.76 -4.68
N PRO A 22 -13.07 6.60 -5.19
CA PRO A 22 -11.84 5.97 -4.72
C PRO A 22 -10.63 6.85 -5.04
N PRO A 23 -9.56 6.82 -4.22
CA PRO A 23 -8.30 7.47 -4.57
C PRO A 23 -7.72 6.91 -5.87
N LEU A 24 -6.78 7.66 -6.46
CA LEU A 24 -6.04 7.19 -7.64
C LEU A 24 -5.36 5.84 -7.36
N ASN A 25 -5.35 4.92 -8.32
CA ASN A 25 -4.71 3.60 -8.20
C ASN A 25 -5.18 2.77 -6.99
N PHE A 26 -6.42 3.00 -6.51
CA PHE A 26 -6.99 2.22 -5.43
C PHE A 26 -7.29 0.79 -5.89
N SER A 27 -6.85 -0.19 -5.10
CA SER A 27 -7.23 -1.60 -5.26
C SER A 27 -7.11 -2.33 -3.93
N MET A 28 -7.93 -3.37 -3.75
CA MET A 28 -7.66 -4.37 -2.72
C MET A 28 -6.45 -5.20 -3.15
N VAL A 29 -5.51 -5.40 -2.23
CA VAL A 29 -4.37 -6.32 -2.38
C VAL A 29 -4.75 -7.65 -1.75
N ASP A 30 -5.29 -7.59 -0.54
CA ASP A 30 -5.82 -8.75 0.17
C ASP A 30 -6.97 -8.32 1.09
N SER A 31 -7.60 -9.28 1.75
CA SER A 31 -8.66 -9.07 2.73
C SER A 31 -8.18 -8.13 3.84
N GLY A 32 -8.66 -6.89 3.79
CA GLY A 32 -8.27 -5.83 4.72
C GLY A 32 -6.90 -5.17 4.44
N VAL A 33 -6.32 -5.43 3.27
CA VAL A 33 -5.10 -4.74 2.80
C VAL A 33 -5.41 -4.09 1.47
N TYR A 34 -5.29 -2.78 1.42
CA TYR A 34 -5.57 -1.97 0.24
C TYR A 34 -4.32 -1.21 -0.18
N ARG A 35 -4.21 -0.92 -1.47
CA ARG A 35 -3.20 -0.03 -2.03
C ARG A 35 -3.90 1.19 -2.63
N SER A 36 -3.25 2.34 -2.57
CA SER A 36 -3.71 3.54 -3.28
C SER A 36 -2.59 4.55 -3.52
N GLY A 37 -2.85 5.49 -4.41
CA GLY A 37 -2.16 6.78 -4.46
C GLY A 37 -2.55 7.68 -3.28
N PHE A 38 -2.11 8.93 -3.32
CA PHE A 38 -2.41 9.92 -2.28
C PHE A 38 -3.91 10.26 -2.22
N PRO A 39 -4.57 10.14 -1.05
CA PRO A 39 -5.96 10.54 -0.92
C PRO A 39 -6.11 12.06 -0.89
N ASN A 40 -7.23 12.51 -1.46
CA ASN A 40 -7.72 13.89 -1.41
C ASN A 40 -9.01 13.95 -0.58
N LYS A 41 -9.46 15.16 -0.21
CA LYS A 41 -10.73 15.38 0.52
C LYS A 41 -11.95 14.69 -0.12
N LYS A 42 -11.99 14.63 -1.46
CA LYS A 42 -13.07 13.93 -2.20
C LYS A 42 -13.12 12.42 -1.94
N ASN A 43 -12.00 11.83 -1.52
CA ASN A 43 -11.89 10.39 -1.28
C ASN A 43 -12.22 9.99 0.17
N HIS A 44 -12.28 10.94 1.10
CA HIS A 44 -12.50 10.67 2.53
C HIS A 44 -13.80 9.89 2.78
N ALA A 45 -14.88 10.22 2.06
CA ALA A 45 -16.15 9.50 2.18
C ALA A 45 -16.02 8.02 1.79
N PHE A 46 -15.22 7.71 0.78
CA PHE A 46 -14.94 6.33 0.38
C PHE A 46 -14.05 5.61 1.41
N LEU A 47 -12.99 6.27 1.89
CA LEU A 47 -12.09 5.69 2.89
C LEU A 47 -12.78 5.41 4.23
N GLN A 48 -13.75 6.24 4.61
CA GLN A 48 -14.53 6.05 5.82
C GLN A 48 -15.34 4.74 5.78
N GLN A 49 -15.88 4.37 4.61
CA GLN A 49 -16.62 3.12 4.45
C GLN A 49 -15.74 1.86 4.52
N LEU A 50 -14.44 1.98 4.24
CA LEU A 50 -13.51 0.86 4.36
C LEU A 50 -13.25 0.45 5.81
N GLY A 51 -13.60 1.30 6.80
CA GLY A 51 -13.39 0.99 8.21
C GLY A 51 -11.91 0.84 8.57
N LEU A 52 -11.06 1.73 8.03
CA LEU A 52 -9.61 1.68 8.19
C LEU A 52 -9.21 1.81 9.65
N ARG A 53 -8.19 1.05 10.06
CA ARG A 53 -7.55 1.18 11.39
C ARG A 53 -6.19 1.83 11.31
N SER A 54 -5.49 1.65 10.20
CA SER A 54 -4.14 2.16 10.02
C SER A 54 -3.83 2.51 8.57
N VAL A 55 -2.88 3.42 8.37
CA VAL A 55 -2.36 3.74 7.04
C VAL A 55 -0.84 3.77 7.07
N LEU A 56 -0.21 3.07 6.13
CA LEU A 56 1.22 3.03 5.93
C LEU A 56 1.65 3.95 4.78
N TYR A 57 2.38 5.00 5.11
CA TYR A 57 2.97 5.94 4.18
C TYR A 57 4.43 5.59 3.91
N LEU A 58 4.72 5.29 2.64
CA LEU A 58 6.06 4.86 2.20
C LEU A 58 6.97 6.02 1.75
N CYS A 59 6.54 7.26 1.94
CA CYS A 59 7.14 8.44 1.32
C CYS A 59 7.52 9.49 2.36
N HIS A 60 8.61 10.23 2.11
CA HIS A 60 9.07 11.34 2.97
C HIS A 60 8.16 12.57 2.93
N GLN A 61 7.19 12.60 2.02
CA GLN A 61 6.29 13.74 1.89
C GLN A 61 5.36 13.80 3.10
N GLU A 62 5.28 14.97 3.71
CA GLU A 62 4.34 15.24 4.79
C GLU A 62 2.89 15.06 4.34
N HIS A 63 2.05 14.66 5.28
CA HIS A 63 0.62 14.50 5.04
C HIS A 63 -0.01 15.87 4.82
N ARG A 64 -0.95 15.94 3.88
CA ARG A 64 -1.80 17.13 3.80
C ARG A 64 -2.58 17.29 5.11
N PRO A 65 -2.74 18.51 5.63
CA PRO A 65 -3.39 18.74 6.92
C PRO A 65 -4.82 18.18 6.94
N GLU A 66 -5.54 18.23 5.82
CA GLU A 66 -6.89 17.68 5.74
C GLU A 66 -6.92 16.15 5.91
N ASN A 67 -5.86 15.46 5.48
CA ASN A 67 -5.76 14.01 5.67
C ASN A 67 -5.41 13.67 7.13
N ILE A 68 -4.58 14.48 7.79
CA ILE A 68 -4.24 14.30 9.20
C ILE A 68 -5.50 14.40 10.05
N VAL A 69 -6.27 15.48 9.88
CA VAL A 69 -7.54 15.69 10.60
C VAL A 69 -8.49 14.53 10.36
N PHE A 70 -8.65 14.07 9.12
CA PHE A 70 -9.49 12.92 8.81
C PHE A 70 -9.01 11.64 9.51
N PHE A 71 -7.71 11.38 9.56
CA PHE A 71 -7.17 10.20 10.25
C PHE A 71 -7.38 10.28 11.76
N GLU A 72 -7.19 11.46 12.36
CA GLU A 72 -7.45 11.69 13.78
C GLU A 72 -8.93 11.49 14.13
N GLU A 73 -9.84 12.11 13.37
CA GLU A 73 -11.30 11.99 13.57
C GLU A 73 -11.81 10.54 13.46
N ASN A 74 -11.17 9.72 12.63
CA ASN A 74 -11.55 8.33 12.40
C ASN A 74 -10.71 7.33 13.21
N ASN A 75 -9.86 7.80 14.13
CA ASN A 75 -8.96 6.97 14.95
C ASN A 75 -8.06 6.03 14.11
N ILE A 76 -7.57 6.55 12.97
CA ILE A 76 -6.70 5.83 12.04
C ILE A 76 -5.25 6.07 12.44
N GLN A 77 -4.52 5.01 12.80
CA GLN A 77 -3.11 5.08 13.12
C GLN A 77 -2.25 5.30 11.88
N ILE A 78 -1.42 6.33 11.90
CA ILE A 78 -0.52 6.65 10.80
C ILE A 78 0.85 6.03 11.08
N PHE A 79 1.30 5.15 10.19
CA PHE A 79 2.66 4.64 10.17
C PHE A 79 3.39 5.28 8.99
N GLN A 80 4.41 6.08 9.27
CA GLN A 80 5.29 6.59 8.22
C GLN A 80 6.57 5.76 8.22
N CYS A 81 6.79 5.03 7.14
CA CYS A 81 8.03 4.31 6.87
C CYS A 81 8.60 4.87 5.58
N PRO A 82 9.31 6.01 5.64
CA PRO A 82 9.87 6.61 4.45
C PRO A 82 10.90 5.64 3.88
N ILE A 83 10.62 5.08 2.71
CA ILE A 83 11.63 4.34 1.97
C ILE A 83 12.49 5.40 1.30
N ASP A 84 13.65 5.65 1.93
CA ASP A 84 14.74 6.42 1.36
C ASP A 84 14.97 5.86 -0.04
N GLY A 85 14.83 6.71 -1.06
CA GLY A 85 15.29 6.41 -2.42
C GLY A 85 16.81 6.18 -2.51
N ASN A 86 17.50 6.12 -1.36
CA ASN A 86 18.93 5.97 -1.17
C ASN A 86 19.33 4.70 -0.42
N LYS A 87 18.40 3.91 0.11
CA LYS A 87 18.74 2.67 0.84
C LYS A 87 17.78 1.57 0.45
N VAL A 88 18.06 0.94 -0.68
CA VAL A 88 17.60 -0.44 -0.91
C VAL A 88 18.70 -1.35 -0.36
N PHE A 89 18.32 -2.17 0.61
CA PHE A 89 19.16 -3.22 1.18
C PHE A 89 19.71 -4.12 0.06
N LEU A 90 21.03 -4.26 0.07
CA LEU A 90 21.83 -5.34 -0.55
C LEU A 90 21.87 -5.42 -2.08
N LEU A 91 22.39 -4.39 -2.77
CA LEU A 91 23.32 -4.59 -3.90
C LEU A 91 24.34 -3.45 -3.93
N PRO A 92 25.66 -3.72 -3.94
CA PRO A 92 26.65 -2.69 -4.19
C PRO A 92 26.55 -2.30 -5.68
N SER A 93 26.43 -1.01 -5.97
CA SER A 93 26.72 -0.35 -7.27
C SER A 93 25.57 0.17 -8.15
N ILE A 94 24.32 0.29 -7.70
CA ILE A 94 23.32 1.03 -8.52
C ILE A 94 22.38 1.90 -7.67
N PHE A 95 22.43 3.20 -7.93
CA PHE A 95 21.75 4.28 -7.21
C PHE A 95 20.43 4.62 -7.90
N LEU A 96 19.27 4.39 -7.26
CA LEU A 96 17.98 4.56 -7.93
C LEU A 96 16.93 5.25 -7.08
N ARG A 97 16.40 6.33 -7.67
CA ARG A 97 15.43 7.28 -7.09
C ARG A 97 14.00 6.95 -7.49
N PRO A 98 13.12 6.43 -6.61
CA PRO A 98 11.67 6.39 -6.86
C PRO A 98 11.05 7.74 -6.49
N LYS A 99 10.74 8.57 -7.50
CA LYS A 99 10.03 9.85 -7.28
C LYS A 99 8.55 9.66 -6.93
N SER A 100 7.89 8.62 -7.44
CA SER A 100 6.48 8.35 -7.16
C SER A 100 6.29 7.30 -6.07
N CYS A 101 5.31 7.53 -5.21
CA CYS A 101 4.85 6.56 -4.21
C CYS A 101 4.21 5.31 -4.84
N ASP A 102 3.85 5.36 -6.13
CA ASP A 102 3.32 4.23 -6.87
C ASP A 102 4.36 3.09 -6.98
N HIS A 103 5.62 3.42 -7.28
CA HIS A 103 6.71 2.45 -7.40
C HIS A 103 7.00 1.77 -6.06
N ARG A 104 7.14 2.58 -5.00
CA ARG A 104 7.38 2.07 -3.63
C ARG A 104 6.27 1.15 -3.15
N THR A 105 5.02 1.54 -3.39
CA THR A 105 3.86 0.70 -3.05
C THR A 105 3.86 -0.58 -3.89
N GLY A 106 4.22 -0.50 -5.18
CA GLY A 106 4.37 -1.65 -6.06
C GLY A 106 5.42 -2.66 -5.57
N CYS A 107 6.60 -2.20 -5.16
CA CYS A 107 7.64 -3.07 -4.63
C CYS A 107 7.21 -3.77 -3.33
N VAL A 108 6.60 -3.03 -2.39
CA VAL A 108 6.11 -3.61 -1.12
C VAL A 108 5.01 -4.65 -1.37
N VAL A 109 4.06 -4.36 -2.26
CA VAL A 109 3.03 -5.33 -2.66
C VAL A 109 3.67 -6.55 -3.34
N GLY A 110 4.67 -6.35 -4.20
CA GLY A 110 5.40 -7.45 -4.82
C GLY A 110 6.11 -8.35 -3.81
N CYS A 111 6.79 -7.76 -2.81
CA CYS A 111 7.39 -8.49 -1.70
C CYS A 111 6.34 -9.27 -0.89
N LEU A 112 5.19 -8.66 -0.60
CA LEU A 112 4.07 -9.32 0.07
C LEU A 112 3.60 -10.56 -0.72
N ARG A 113 3.42 -10.44 -2.04
CA ARG A 113 3.04 -11.58 -2.89
C ARG A 113 4.08 -12.69 -2.91
N LYS A 114 5.38 -12.37 -2.77
CA LYS A 114 6.43 -13.39 -2.62
C LYS A 114 6.31 -14.17 -1.32
N VAL A 115 5.93 -13.50 -0.23
CA VAL A 115 5.67 -14.16 1.06
C VAL A 115 4.43 -15.06 0.97
N GLN A 116 3.44 -14.66 0.17
CA GLN A 116 2.28 -15.49 -0.19
C GLN A 116 2.60 -16.59 -1.23
N TYR A 117 3.87 -16.78 -1.60
CA TYR A 117 4.32 -17.80 -2.56
C TYR A 117 3.70 -17.70 -3.97
N TRP A 118 3.33 -16.49 -4.41
CA TRP A 118 2.89 -16.29 -5.79
C TRP A 118 4.04 -16.48 -6.80
N SER A 119 3.68 -16.86 -8.03
CA SER A 119 4.67 -16.96 -9.12
C SER A 119 5.22 -15.58 -9.49
N LEU A 120 6.52 -15.47 -9.77
CA LEU A 120 7.15 -14.19 -10.14
C LEU A 120 6.45 -13.53 -11.34
N THR A 121 5.98 -14.32 -12.31
CA THR A 121 5.23 -13.82 -13.47
C THR A 121 3.95 -13.12 -13.05
N SER A 122 3.16 -13.71 -12.14
CA SER A 122 1.93 -13.09 -11.63
C SER A 122 2.21 -11.82 -10.84
N ILE A 123 3.31 -11.80 -10.09
CA ILE A 123 3.72 -10.64 -9.29
C ILE A 123 4.12 -9.47 -10.19
N ILE A 124 4.93 -9.75 -11.22
CA ILE A 124 5.38 -8.73 -12.17
C ILE A 124 4.18 -8.20 -12.99
N ASP A 125 3.24 -9.07 -13.38
CA ASP A 125 2.01 -8.65 -14.06
C ASP A 125 1.18 -7.68 -13.20
N GLU A 126 0.96 -8.00 -11.92
CA GLU A 126 0.28 -7.11 -10.98
C GLU A 126 1.03 -5.78 -10.83
N TYR A 127 2.35 -5.81 -10.66
CA TYR A 127 3.18 -4.60 -10.59
C TYR A 127 3.03 -3.74 -11.85
N CYS A 128 3.17 -4.33 -13.04
CA CYS A 128 3.10 -3.64 -14.32
C CYS A 128 1.72 -2.99 -14.54
N ARG A 129 0.64 -3.68 -14.15
CA ARG A 129 -0.73 -3.16 -14.22
C ARG A 129 -0.89 -1.86 -13.44
N PHE A 130 -0.30 -1.75 -12.25
CA PHE A 130 -0.40 -0.54 -11.43
C PHE A 130 0.68 0.52 -11.72
N ALA A 131 1.85 0.12 -12.22
CA ALA A 131 2.89 1.07 -12.63
C ALA A 131 2.57 1.71 -13.99
N GLY A 132 1.83 1.01 -14.85
CA GLY A 132 1.47 1.43 -16.19
C GLY A 132 2.70 1.80 -17.03
N PRO A 133 2.65 2.87 -17.84
CA PRO A 133 3.77 3.27 -18.70
C PRO A 133 5.01 3.76 -17.94
N ARG A 134 4.91 3.90 -16.60
CA ARG A 134 6.02 4.32 -15.74
C ARG A 134 6.81 3.15 -15.15
N MET A 135 6.50 1.90 -15.52
CA MET A 135 7.17 0.71 -14.99
C MET A 135 8.70 0.81 -15.06
N ARG A 136 9.37 0.24 -14.05
CA ARG A 136 10.83 0.25 -13.97
C ARG A 136 11.34 -1.16 -13.88
N LEU A 137 12.29 -1.51 -14.76
CA LEU A 137 12.94 -2.81 -14.75
C LEU A 137 13.61 -3.11 -13.40
N LEU A 138 14.14 -2.06 -12.74
CA LEU A 138 14.85 -2.18 -11.48
C LEU A 138 13.92 -2.51 -10.31
N ASP A 139 12.67 -2.08 -10.35
CA ASP A 139 11.67 -2.48 -9.36
C ASP A 139 11.32 -3.98 -9.54
N GLN A 140 11.25 -4.47 -10.79
CA GLN A 140 11.03 -5.89 -11.07
C GLN A 140 12.21 -6.74 -10.60
N GLN A 141 13.45 -6.31 -10.86
CA GLN A 141 14.65 -6.98 -10.35
C GLN A 141 14.68 -6.99 -8.82
N PHE A 142 14.31 -5.88 -8.18
CA PHE A 142 14.22 -5.85 -6.72
C PHE A 142 13.22 -6.89 -6.19
N ILE A 143 12.03 -7.00 -6.79
CA ILE A 143 11.05 -8.02 -6.43
C ILE A 143 11.62 -9.43 -6.68
N GLU A 144 12.26 -9.65 -7.81
CA GLU A 144 12.87 -10.94 -8.16
C GLU A 144 13.92 -11.38 -7.13
N PHE A 145 14.84 -10.50 -6.76
CA PHE A 145 15.92 -10.80 -5.81
C PHE A 145 15.50 -10.74 -4.33
N PHE A 146 14.32 -10.21 -4.02
CA PHE A 146 13.83 -10.13 -2.64
C PHE A 146 13.70 -11.54 -2.03
N SER A 147 14.45 -11.83 -0.97
CA SER A 147 14.30 -13.09 -0.25
C SER A 147 13.18 -12.98 0.80
N PRO A 148 12.18 -13.86 0.80
CA PRO A 148 11.00 -13.75 1.68
C PRO A 148 11.26 -14.19 3.13
N VAL A 149 12.51 -14.29 3.57
CA VAL A 149 12.81 -14.64 4.96
C VAL A 149 12.44 -13.45 5.84
N ILE A 150 11.22 -13.50 6.39
CA ILE A 150 10.70 -12.52 7.34
C ILE A 150 10.54 -13.23 8.67
N ASP A 151 11.27 -12.77 9.68
CA ASP A 151 11.04 -13.16 11.06
C ASP A 151 9.84 -12.35 11.58
N TYR A 152 8.72 -13.03 11.84
CA TYR A 152 7.55 -12.44 12.47
C TYR A 152 6.99 -13.39 13.53
N ASP A 153 6.30 -12.80 14.50
CA ASP A 153 5.60 -13.56 15.53
C ASP A 153 4.33 -14.19 14.95
N ALA A 154 4.30 -15.52 14.90
CA ALA A 154 3.20 -16.28 14.34
C ALA A 154 1.87 -16.04 15.08
N SER A 155 1.88 -15.66 16.36
CA SER A 155 0.63 -15.37 17.10
C SER A 155 -0.05 -14.08 16.65
N HIS A 156 0.71 -13.18 16.03
CA HIS A 156 0.20 -11.91 15.50
C HIS A 156 0.08 -11.92 13.97
N ALA A 157 0.28 -13.09 13.34
CA ALA A 157 0.20 -13.24 11.90
C ALA A 157 -1.22 -12.93 11.41
N PRO A 158 -1.38 -11.98 10.49
CA PRO A 158 -2.69 -11.70 9.91
C PRO A 158 -3.14 -12.83 9.00
N ARG A 159 -4.46 -13.03 8.88
CA ARG A 159 -5.06 -14.13 8.10
C ARG A 159 -4.66 -14.16 6.62
N TRP A 160 -4.26 -13.03 6.06
CA TRP A 160 -3.83 -12.92 4.66
C TRP A 160 -2.39 -13.41 4.40
N LEU A 161 -1.64 -13.81 5.44
CA LEU A 161 -0.24 -14.19 5.31
C LEU A 161 -0.04 -15.64 4.82
N TYR A 162 -1.10 -16.45 4.78
CA TYR A 162 -1.08 -17.88 4.41
C TYR A 162 -2.24 -18.27 3.51
#